data_AF-A0A673HVC2-F1
#
_entry.id   AF-A0A673HVC2-F1
#
_cell.length_a   1.000
_cell.length_b   1.000
_cell.length_c   1.000
_cell.angle_alpha   90.00
_cell.angle_beta   90.00
_cell.angle_gamma   90.00
#
_symmetry.space_group_name_H-M   'P 1'
#
loop_
_entity.id
_entity.type
_entity.pdbx_description
1 polymer ?
#
loop_
_entity_poly.entity_id
_entity_poly.type
_entity_poly.pdbx_seq_one_letter_code
_entity_poly.pdbx_strand_id
1 'polypeptide(L)'
;MDGTVDRVVEEGSTRGCSRTDASLSGEDERRDSDHSQRTHETHPDDERSLHLREFYPYIRCALCNGFFIDATTITECLHTFCKSCIVKHFFYSNRCPNCSIVVHQTQPLYSIRSDRQLQDIVFKMVPYLEEDEKSRIYAFYKRRGLDVPKPVASPATYPWKLPQRQKKDMLPQSVFTIPSELDVSLMLEFVGAEKGIENYKPLERKYVRVSGEATVRHVELFIRRKMELSQNCKVDVVCGEHLLEQCQSLREVCNTMGKNALQDGMLVLHFGLVLPAQ
;
A
#
# COMPACT_ATOMS: atom_id res chain seq x y z
N MET A 1 1.92 -73.21 4.21
CA MET A 1 3.24 -72.55 4.31
C MET A 1 2.93 -71.07 4.32
N ASP A 2 2.36 -70.59 5.43
CA ASP A 2 3.05 -70.11 6.65
C ASP A 2 3.59 -68.70 6.36
N GLY A 3 2.99 -67.60 6.83
CA GLY A 3 2.76 -67.13 8.21
C GLY A 3 3.39 -65.71 8.24
N THR A 4 2.93 -64.64 8.88
CA THR A 4 2.10 -64.43 10.07
C THR A 4 1.63 -62.96 10.10
N VAL A 5 0.46 -62.73 10.68
CA VAL A 5 -0.24 -61.46 10.96
C VAL A 5 0.00 -61.05 12.42
N ASP A 6 -0.01 -59.73 12.72
CA ASP A 6 -0.59 -59.09 13.93
C ASP A 6 -0.32 -57.57 13.81
N ARG A 7 -1.22 -56.57 13.88
CA ARG A 7 -2.52 -56.25 14.51
C ARG A 7 -2.48 -55.83 16.00
N VAL A 8 -3.01 -54.60 16.23
CA VAL A 8 -3.67 -53.99 17.44
C VAL A 8 -2.77 -53.63 18.66
N VAL A 9 -2.97 -52.61 19.54
CA VAL A 9 -4.11 -51.78 20.07
C VAL A 9 -3.59 -50.42 20.64
N GLU A 10 -4.52 -49.48 20.82
CA GLU A 10 -4.53 -48.20 21.57
C GLU A 10 -4.08 -48.23 23.06
N GLU A 11 -3.74 -47.07 23.65
CA GLU A 11 -4.54 -46.34 24.68
C GLU A 11 -3.73 -45.22 25.36
N GLY A 12 -4.42 -44.15 25.77
CA GLY A 12 -3.86 -42.97 26.42
C GLY A 12 -3.68 -43.08 27.93
N SER A 13 -3.01 -42.10 28.55
CA SER A 13 -3.14 -41.85 29.99
C SER A 13 -2.65 -40.45 30.40
N THR A 14 -3.58 -39.66 30.89
CA THR A 14 -3.40 -38.45 31.71
C THR A 14 -2.97 -38.81 33.14
N ARG A 15 -1.99 -38.11 33.72
CA ARG A 15 -1.85 -37.98 35.19
C ARG A 15 -1.28 -36.61 35.58
N GLY A 16 -2.06 -35.86 36.37
CA GLY A 16 -1.56 -34.75 37.19
C GLY A 16 -1.22 -35.22 38.61
N CYS A 17 -0.65 -34.32 39.41
CA CYS A 17 -0.80 -34.37 40.88
C CYS A 17 -0.50 -33.00 41.50
N SER A 18 -1.20 -32.71 42.60
CA SER A 18 -1.31 -31.42 43.27
C SER A 18 -0.87 -31.53 44.75
N ARG A 19 -0.63 -30.36 45.37
CA ARG A 19 -0.58 -30.04 46.83
C ARG A 19 0.80 -30.29 47.50
N THR A 20 1.33 -29.44 48.39
CA THR A 20 0.74 -28.82 49.60
C THR A 20 1.42 -27.51 50.05
N ASP A 21 0.68 -26.74 50.86
CA ASP A 21 0.96 -25.48 51.60
C ASP A 21 1.90 -25.65 52.82
N ALA A 22 2.59 -24.57 53.25
CA ALA A 22 2.86 -24.21 54.65
C ALA A 22 3.64 -22.88 54.80
N SER A 23 3.28 -22.12 55.83
CA SER A 23 3.53 -20.68 56.03
C SER A 23 4.61 -20.33 57.08
N LEU A 24 4.92 -19.02 57.14
CA LEU A 24 5.41 -18.19 58.27
C LEU A 24 6.92 -18.17 58.62
N SER A 25 7.53 -16.98 58.51
CA SER A 25 7.83 -16.10 59.66
C SER A 25 8.62 -14.86 59.19
N GLY A 26 8.35 -13.71 59.79
CA GLY A 26 9.18 -12.51 59.68
C GLY A 26 9.48 -12.02 61.08
N GLU A 27 10.66 -11.41 61.27
CA GLU A 27 10.99 -10.51 62.38
C GLU A 27 11.97 -9.42 61.92
N ASP A 28 11.72 -8.23 62.45
CA ASP A 28 12.42 -6.93 62.35
C ASP A 28 13.86 -6.97 62.88
N GLU A 29 14.76 -6.09 62.40
CA GLU A 29 15.44 -5.09 63.23
C GLU A 29 16.45 -4.20 62.46
N ARG A 30 16.51 -2.95 62.91
CA ARG A 30 17.08 -1.72 62.32
C ARG A 30 18.60 -1.61 62.52
N ARG A 31 19.31 -0.83 61.65
CA ARG A 31 20.35 0.14 62.09
C ARG A 31 20.88 1.07 60.98
N ASP A 32 20.61 2.35 61.23
CA ASP A 32 21.24 3.63 60.90
C ASP A 32 22.43 3.81 59.93
N SER A 33 22.22 4.81 59.06
CA SER A 33 23.11 5.89 58.59
C SER A 33 24.56 5.61 58.17
N ASP A 34 24.86 5.84 56.88
CA ASP A 34 25.97 6.72 56.53
C ASP A 34 25.71 7.51 55.23
N HIS A 35 25.73 8.83 55.38
CA HIS A 35 25.59 9.83 54.34
C HIS A 35 26.99 10.13 53.79
N SER A 36 27.43 9.33 52.81
CA SER A 36 28.64 9.65 52.05
C SER A 36 28.27 10.29 50.73
N GLN A 37 28.39 11.62 50.70
CA GLN A 37 28.38 12.46 49.52
C GLN A 37 29.38 11.92 48.50
N ARG A 38 28.89 11.28 47.43
CA ARG A 38 29.72 11.01 46.25
C ARG A 38 29.78 12.28 45.40
N THR A 39 30.93 12.92 45.46
CA THR A 39 31.40 13.93 44.52
C THR A 39 31.26 13.41 43.08
N HIS A 40 30.42 14.08 42.29
CA HIS A 40 30.23 13.79 40.88
C HIS A 40 31.43 14.36 40.09
N GLU A 41 32.53 13.61 40.07
CA GLU A 41 33.62 13.89 39.13
C GLU A 41 33.17 13.46 37.74
N THR A 42 32.71 14.44 36.95
CA THR A 42 32.25 14.23 35.58
C THR A 42 33.46 14.07 34.68
N HIS A 43 33.88 12.83 34.44
CA HIS A 43 34.85 12.51 33.39
C HIS A 43 34.25 12.85 32.00
N PRO A 44 34.99 13.48 31.07
CA PRO A 44 34.43 13.96 29.80
C PRO A 44 34.25 12.88 28.72
N ASP A 45 34.30 11.59 29.08
CA ASP A 45 34.40 10.50 28.09
C ASP A 45 33.51 9.28 28.42
N ASP A 46 32.46 9.46 29.22
CA ASP A 46 31.43 8.42 29.43
C ASP A 46 30.32 8.58 28.38
N GLU A 47 30.68 8.30 27.12
CA GLU A 47 29.71 8.17 26.04
C GLU A 47 28.83 6.96 26.37
N ARG A 48 27.64 7.22 26.91
CA ARG A 48 26.68 6.17 27.32
C ARG A 48 26.42 5.21 26.16
N SER A 49 27.01 4.02 26.20
CA SER A 49 26.79 2.98 25.22
C SER A 49 25.41 2.36 25.46
N LEU A 50 24.47 2.56 24.53
CA LEU A 50 23.15 1.92 24.56
C LEU A 50 23.19 0.63 23.74
N HIS A 51 22.62 -0.46 24.28
CA HIS A 51 22.58 -1.72 23.55
C HIS A 51 21.58 -1.66 22.40
N LEU A 52 22.01 -2.04 21.19
CA LEU A 52 21.14 -2.03 19.99
C LEU A 52 19.82 -2.81 20.20
N ARG A 53 19.83 -3.84 21.04
CA ARG A 53 18.66 -4.66 21.38
C ARG A 53 17.52 -3.86 22.02
N GLU A 54 17.83 -2.80 22.73
CA GLU A 54 16.83 -1.91 23.35
C GLU A 54 15.99 -1.19 22.28
N PHE A 55 16.56 -1.01 21.09
CA PHE A 55 15.90 -0.33 19.98
C PHE A 55 15.11 -1.25 19.05
N TYR A 56 15.32 -2.57 19.16
CA TYR A 56 14.68 -3.57 18.30
C TYR A 56 13.16 -3.49 18.15
N PRO A 57 12.37 -3.07 19.16
CA PRO A 57 10.94 -2.84 18.99
C PRO A 57 10.59 -1.69 18.03
N TYR A 58 11.50 -0.73 17.84
CA TYR A 58 11.28 0.49 17.07
C TYR A 58 11.90 0.48 15.68
N ILE A 59 12.86 -0.42 15.42
CA ILE A 59 13.62 -0.47 14.16
C ILE A 59 13.43 -1.76 13.35
N ARG A 60 12.57 -2.68 13.82
CA ARG A 60 12.30 -3.95 13.14
C ARG A 60 10.87 -4.02 12.60
N CYS A 61 10.76 -4.63 11.44
CA CYS A 61 9.50 -4.89 10.76
C CYS A 61 8.81 -6.13 11.35
N ALA A 62 7.57 -5.97 11.79
CA ALA A 62 6.78 -7.08 12.35
C ALA A 62 6.39 -8.16 11.32
N LEU A 63 6.46 -7.86 10.01
CA LEU A 63 6.12 -8.82 8.95
C LEU A 63 7.27 -9.77 8.59
N CYS A 64 8.52 -9.30 8.62
CA CYS A 64 9.70 -10.10 8.26
C CYS A 64 10.67 -10.34 9.41
N ASN A 65 10.44 -9.72 10.57
CA ASN A 65 11.30 -9.73 11.75
C ASN A 65 12.74 -9.20 11.55
N GLY A 66 13.04 -8.61 10.38
CA GLY A 66 14.29 -7.92 10.08
C GLY A 66 14.23 -6.42 10.36
N PHE A 67 15.36 -5.73 10.19
CA PHE A 67 15.40 -4.26 10.22
C PHE A 67 14.63 -3.65 9.04
N PHE A 68 14.15 -2.42 9.20
CA PHE A 68 13.46 -1.74 8.11
C PHE A 68 14.37 -1.52 6.91
N ILE A 69 13.89 -1.95 5.74
CA ILE A 69 14.43 -1.62 4.42
C ILE A 69 13.30 -0.93 3.65
N ASP A 70 13.57 0.28 3.16
CA ASP A 70 12.55 1.21 2.64
C ASP A 70 11.36 1.36 3.61
N ALA A 71 11.62 1.86 4.82
CA ALA A 71 10.63 2.07 5.86
C ALA A 71 9.41 2.80 5.29
N THR A 72 8.24 2.20 5.50
CA THR A 72 6.97 2.63 4.92
C THR A 72 5.90 2.57 5.99
N THR A 73 5.31 3.73 6.26
CA THR A 73 4.38 3.96 7.37
C THR A 73 2.97 4.10 6.86
N ILE A 74 2.02 3.47 7.55
CA ILE A 74 0.58 3.63 7.33
C ILE A 74 0.14 4.95 7.97
N THR A 75 -0.47 5.84 7.20
CA THR A 75 -0.89 7.17 7.68
C THR A 75 -1.95 7.11 8.77
N GLU A 76 -2.86 6.15 8.67
CA GLU A 76 -4.02 6.05 9.58
C GLU A 76 -3.68 5.59 10.99
N CYS A 77 -2.62 4.79 11.15
CA CYS A 77 -2.24 4.23 12.47
C CYS A 77 -0.76 4.34 12.83
N LEU A 78 0.04 4.98 11.97
CA LEU A 78 1.47 5.23 12.18
C LEU A 78 2.33 3.98 12.43
N HIS A 79 1.84 2.79 12.07
CA HIS A 79 2.65 1.58 12.08
C HIS A 79 3.55 1.51 10.84
N THR A 80 4.81 1.16 11.06
CA THR A 80 5.85 1.15 10.02
C THR A 80 6.32 -0.28 9.70
N PHE A 81 6.59 -0.52 8.42
CA PHE A 81 6.99 -1.82 7.85
C PHE A 81 8.02 -1.60 6.74
N CYS A 82 8.69 -2.66 6.28
CA CYS A 82 9.45 -2.57 5.02
C CYS A 82 8.48 -2.38 3.84
N LYS A 83 8.84 -1.56 2.85
CA LYS A 83 8.02 -1.29 1.66
C LYS A 83 7.51 -2.57 0.99
N SER A 84 8.43 -3.49 0.69
CA SER A 84 8.09 -4.76 0.03
C SER A 84 7.15 -5.63 0.88
N CYS A 85 7.31 -5.61 2.21
CA CYS A 85 6.48 -6.39 3.13
C CYS A 85 5.05 -5.86 3.18
N ILE A 86 4.86 -4.55 3.41
CA ILE A 86 3.50 -4.00 3.54
C ILE A 86 2.76 -3.95 2.22
N VAL A 87 3.47 -3.65 1.12
CA VAL A 87 2.89 -3.72 -0.23
C VAL A 87 2.45 -5.15 -0.52
N LYS A 88 3.27 -6.16 -0.19
CA LYS A 88 2.89 -7.58 -0.34
C LYS A 88 1.66 -7.95 0.50
N HIS A 89 1.58 -7.50 1.75
CA HIS A 89 0.45 -7.76 2.64
C HIS A 89 -0.87 -7.18 2.08
N PHE A 90 -0.80 -5.98 1.50
CA PHE A 90 -1.97 -5.30 0.93
C PHE A 90 -2.53 -5.91 -0.35
N PHE A 91 -1.87 -6.90 -0.96
CA PHE A 91 -2.50 -7.73 -1.98
C PHE A 91 -3.59 -8.66 -1.43
N TYR A 92 -3.52 -9.01 -0.14
CA TYR A 92 -4.42 -9.99 0.46
C TYR A 92 -5.34 -9.40 1.54
N SER A 93 -4.96 -8.28 2.15
CA SER A 93 -5.72 -7.66 3.23
C SER A 93 -5.61 -6.15 3.21
N ASN A 94 -6.71 -5.43 3.39
CA ASN A 94 -6.72 -3.97 3.55
C ASN A 94 -6.55 -3.52 5.01
N ARG A 95 -6.17 -4.43 5.92
CA ARG A 95 -6.02 -4.17 7.35
C ARG A 95 -4.56 -4.09 7.78
N CYS A 96 -4.29 -3.22 8.75
CA CYS A 96 -2.96 -3.09 9.34
C CYS A 96 -2.54 -4.42 10.01
N PRO A 97 -1.33 -4.95 9.75
CA PRO A 97 -0.84 -6.17 10.40
C PRO A 97 -0.76 -6.10 11.93
N ASN A 98 -0.49 -4.91 12.49
CA ASN A 98 -0.26 -4.75 13.93
C ASN A 98 -1.56 -4.51 14.71
N CYS A 99 -2.41 -3.61 14.23
CA CYS A 99 -3.61 -3.17 14.96
C CYS A 99 -4.93 -3.55 14.29
N SER A 100 -4.90 -4.22 13.14
CA SER A 100 -6.07 -4.73 12.40
C SER A 100 -7.11 -3.69 11.95
N ILE A 101 -6.84 -2.39 12.11
CA ILE A 101 -7.70 -1.35 11.57
C ILE A 101 -7.73 -1.43 10.04
N VAL A 102 -8.85 -1.03 9.44
CA VAL A 102 -8.95 -0.90 7.98
C VAL A 102 -8.17 0.34 7.55
N VAL A 103 -7.11 0.14 6.77
CA VAL A 103 -6.18 1.20 6.34
C VAL A 103 -6.81 2.08 5.26
N HIS A 104 -7.59 1.47 4.38
CA HIS A 104 -8.38 2.14 3.38
C HIS A 104 -9.48 1.17 2.92
N GLN A 105 -10.64 1.70 2.52
CA GLN A 105 -11.78 0.86 2.09
C GLN A 105 -11.45 0.03 0.85
N THR A 106 -10.94 0.67 -0.21
CA THR A 106 -10.66 0.02 -1.51
C THR A 106 -9.17 -0.05 -1.88
N GLN A 107 -8.38 0.99 -1.59
CA GLN A 107 -6.99 1.09 -2.05
C GLN A 107 -6.01 1.46 -0.91
N PRO A 108 -5.55 0.47 -0.13
CA PRO A 108 -4.67 0.68 1.04
C PRO A 108 -3.29 1.26 0.68
N LEU A 109 -2.86 1.15 -0.59
CA LEU A 109 -1.62 1.75 -1.08
C LEU A 109 -1.63 3.30 -1.09
N TYR A 110 -2.79 3.97 -1.09
CA TYR A 110 -2.84 5.44 -0.98
C TYR A 110 -2.50 5.94 0.43
N SER A 111 -2.78 5.12 1.44
CA SER A 111 -2.62 5.45 2.86
C SER A 111 -1.27 4.98 3.42
N ILE A 112 -0.27 4.73 2.56
CA ILE A 112 1.11 4.47 2.99
C ILE A 112 2.07 5.50 2.40
N ARG A 113 3.09 5.86 3.18
CA ARG A 113 4.13 6.82 2.80
C ARG A 113 5.50 6.28 3.17
N SER A 114 6.50 6.54 2.35
CA SER A 114 7.89 6.23 2.70
C SER A 114 8.34 7.13 3.84
N ASP A 115 8.78 6.52 4.94
CA ASP A 115 9.35 7.21 6.10
C ASP A 115 10.86 7.26 5.96
N ARG A 116 11.33 8.27 5.24
CA ARG A 116 12.76 8.46 4.96
C ARG A 116 13.55 8.76 6.23
N GLN A 117 12.95 9.49 7.16
CA GLN A 117 13.63 9.86 8.40
C GLN A 117 13.86 8.61 9.25
N LEU A 118 12.85 7.75 9.40
CA LEU A 118 13.03 6.49 10.11
C LEU A 118 14.03 5.59 9.38
N GLN A 119 13.98 5.52 8.04
CA GLN A 119 14.96 4.72 7.29
C GLN A 119 16.39 5.21 7.52
N ASP A 120 16.61 6.53 7.50
CA ASP A 120 17.93 7.13 7.76
C ASP A 120 18.40 6.86 9.19
N ILE A 121 17.49 6.90 10.17
CA ILE A 121 17.78 6.55 11.57
C ILE A 121 18.22 5.07 11.65
N VAL A 122 17.46 4.16 11.04
CA VAL A 122 17.75 2.72 11.04
C VAL A 122 19.12 2.43 10.41
N PHE A 123 19.43 3.04 9.27
CA PHE A 123 20.73 2.87 8.60
C PHE A 123 21.90 3.46 9.37
N LYS A 124 21.70 4.56 10.12
CA LYS A 124 22.73 5.14 10.99
C LYS A 124 22.94 4.34 12.27
N MET A 125 21.88 3.72 12.80
CA MET A 125 21.93 2.97 14.05
C MET A 125 22.47 1.55 13.88
N VAL A 126 22.20 0.90 12.75
CA VAL A 126 22.59 -0.49 12.51
C VAL A 126 23.84 -0.52 11.62
N PRO A 127 25.01 -0.93 12.15
CA PRO A 127 26.23 -0.99 11.37
C PRO A 127 26.08 -1.88 10.13
N TYR A 128 26.68 -1.46 9.01
CA TYR A 128 26.75 -2.19 7.73
C TYR A 128 25.41 -2.48 7.03
N LEU A 129 24.26 -2.18 7.64
CA LEU A 129 22.95 -2.53 7.08
C LEU A 129 22.71 -1.94 5.69
N GLU A 130 23.05 -0.66 5.50
CA GLU A 130 22.87 0.02 4.21
C GLU A 130 23.81 -0.54 3.13
N GLU A 131 25.06 -0.83 3.48
CA GLU A 131 26.08 -1.39 2.58
C GLU A 131 25.72 -2.81 2.15
N ASP A 132 25.27 -3.64 3.10
CA ASP A 132 24.78 -4.99 2.86
C ASP A 132 23.58 -4.99 1.92
N GLU A 133 22.62 -4.09 2.13
CA GLU A 133 21.44 -4.01 1.26
C GLU A 133 21.82 -3.56 -0.16
N LYS A 134 22.69 -2.55 -0.29
CA LYS A 134 23.23 -2.14 -1.60
C LYS A 134 23.96 -3.29 -2.30
N SER A 135 24.74 -4.06 -1.55
CA SER A 135 25.47 -5.22 -2.07
C SER A 135 24.53 -6.31 -2.56
N ARG A 136 23.43 -6.59 -1.84
CA ARG A 136 22.38 -7.54 -2.27
C ARG A 136 21.70 -7.08 -3.55
N ILE A 137 21.34 -5.80 -3.63
CA ILE A 137 20.73 -5.20 -4.84
C ILE A 137 21.68 -5.36 -6.02
N TYR A 138 22.94 -4.92 -5.88
CA TYR A 138 23.93 -5.03 -6.96
C TYR A 138 24.11 -6.48 -7.43
N ALA A 139 24.25 -7.43 -6.50
CA ALA A 139 24.39 -8.85 -6.82
C ALA A 139 23.16 -9.41 -7.57
N PHE A 140 21.94 -8.99 -7.20
CA PHE A 140 20.69 -9.42 -7.84
C PHE A 140 20.62 -9.00 -9.32
N TYR A 141 20.96 -7.74 -9.61
CA TYR A 141 20.92 -7.18 -10.96
C TYR A 141 22.05 -7.73 -11.84
N LYS A 142 23.28 -7.77 -11.29
CA LYS A 142 24.45 -8.34 -11.99
C LYS A 142 24.22 -9.79 -12.43
N ARG A 143 23.64 -10.62 -11.55
CA ARG A 143 23.34 -12.04 -11.88
C ARG A 143 22.35 -12.19 -13.03
N ARG A 144 21.49 -11.20 -13.25
CA ARG A 144 20.48 -11.20 -14.33
C ARG A 144 20.91 -10.45 -15.58
N GLY A 145 22.13 -9.90 -15.60
CA GLY A 145 22.60 -9.07 -16.72
C GLY A 145 21.77 -7.79 -16.90
N LEU A 146 21.17 -7.28 -15.83
CA LEU A 146 20.36 -6.06 -15.83
C LEU A 146 21.16 -4.89 -15.25
N ASP A 147 20.89 -3.69 -15.74
CA ASP A 147 21.45 -2.45 -15.18
C ASP A 147 20.87 -2.18 -13.78
N VAL A 148 21.75 -1.78 -12.85
CA VAL A 148 21.35 -1.41 -11.50
C VAL A 148 20.62 -0.05 -11.56
N PRO A 149 19.39 0.05 -11.02
CA PRO A 149 18.68 1.32 -10.96
C PRO A 149 19.49 2.37 -10.21
N LYS A 150 19.64 3.57 -10.79
CA LYS A 150 20.26 4.69 -10.10
C LYS A 150 19.37 5.09 -8.92
N PRO A 151 19.93 5.35 -7.72
CA PRO A 151 19.16 5.89 -6.62
C PRO A 151 18.44 7.16 -7.07
N VAL A 152 17.13 7.25 -6.82
CA VAL A 152 16.37 8.47 -7.08
C VAL A 152 16.85 9.51 -6.08
N ALA A 153 17.80 10.36 -6.49
CA ALA A 153 18.17 11.54 -5.73
C ALA A 153 16.95 12.45 -5.61
N SER A 154 16.32 12.49 -4.44
CA SER A 154 15.36 13.54 -4.12
C SER A 154 16.13 14.75 -3.57
N PRO A 155 15.74 15.98 -3.93
CA PRO A 155 16.49 17.17 -3.55
C PRO A 155 16.30 17.42 -2.06
N ALA A 156 17.32 17.08 -1.26
CA ALA A 156 17.53 17.72 0.02
C ALA A 156 18.26 19.04 -0.25
N THR A 157 17.59 20.15 0.10
CA THR A 157 18.09 21.48 0.50
C THR A 157 19.41 21.97 -0.11
N TYR A 158 19.41 23.05 -0.92
CA TYR A 158 20.12 24.38 -0.79
C TYR A 158 19.91 25.21 -2.10
N PRO A 159 20.39 26.47 -2.23
CA PRO A 159 19.58 27.68 -2.44
C PRO A 159 19.45 28.12 -3.92
N TRP A 160 18.50 29.04 -4.13
CA TRP A 160 18.11 29.74 -5.36
C TRP A 160 19.22 29.96 -6.43
N LYS A 161 19.08 29.32 -7.60
CA LYS A 161 19.40 29.87 -8.93
C LYS A 161 18.42 29.28 -9.98
N LEU A 162 17.85 30.16 -10.79
CA LEU A 162 16.99 29.89 -11.96
C LEU A 162 17.81 30.15 -13.25
N PRO A 163 17.38 29.70 -14.44
CA PRO A 163 17.24 28.32 -14.90
C PRO A 163 18.07 28.07 -16.18
N GLN A 164 18.42 26.81 -16.50
CA GLN A 164 18.85 26.48 -17.87
C GLN A 164 18.00 25.37 -18.47
N ARG A 165 17.23 25.79 -19.47
CA ARG A 165 16.34 25.05 -20.34
C ARG A 165 17.12 23.95 -21.07
N GLN A 166 16.73 22.68 -20.89
CA GLN A 166 16.82 21.69 -21.95
C GLN A 166 15.55 20.84 -21.99
N LYS A 167 14.88 20.90 -23.14
CA LYS A 167 13.71 20.09 -23.50
C LYS A 167 14.16 18.64 -23.69
N LYS A 168 13.49 17.69 -23.04
CA LYS A 168 13.12 16.42 -23.67
C LYS A 168 11.94 15.81 -22.93
N ASP A 169 10.84 15.68 -23.65
CA ASP A 169 9.63 14.99 -23.21
C ASP A 169 9.95 13.59 -22.70
N MET A 170 9.61 13.33 -21.44
CA MET A 170 9.07 12.06 -20.97
C MET A 170 8.14 12.40 -19.81
N LEU A 171 6.84 12.25 -20.06
CA LEU A 171 5.80 12.38 -19.05
C LEU A 171 6.20 11.58 -17.80
N PRO A 172 6.04 12.10 -16.58
CA PRO A 172 6.23 11.30 -15.38
C PRO A 172 5.27 10.13 -15.48
N GLN A 173 5.81 8.90 -15.48
CA GLN A 173 5.00 7.72 -15.26
C GLN A 173 4.29 7.89 -13.91
N SER A 174 3.01 8.23 -13.99
CA SER A 174 2.06 8.13 -12.90
C SER A 174 2.30 6.82 -12.16
N VAL A 175 2.77 6.91 -10.92
CA VAL A 175 3.03 5.77 -10.02
C VAL A 175 1.71 5.14 -9.51
N PHE A 176 0.60 5.44 -10.17
CA PHE A 176 -0.73 4.90 -9.89
C PHE A 176 -1.17 3.97 -11.00
N THR A 177 -0.61 2.77 -11.02
CA THR A 177 -1.23 1.65 -11.73
C THR A 177 -2.21 1.02 -10.75
N ILE A 178 -3.50 1.19 -10.98
CA ILE A 178 -4.51 0.37 -10.32
C ILE A 178 -4.16 -1.10 -10.65
N PRO A 179 -4.08 -2.01 -9.66
CA PRO A 179 -3.83 -3.42 -9.95
C PRO A 179 -4.80 -3.91 -11.02
N SER A 180 -4.30 -4.67 -12.00
CA SER A 180 -5.10 -5.11 -13.16
C SER A 180 -6.33 -5.95 -12.76
N GLU A 181 -6.41 -6.44 -11.52
CA GLU A 181 -7.57 -7.15 -10.98
C GLU A 181 -8.70 -6.20 -10.52
N LEU A 182 -8.42 -4.90 -10.38
CA LEU A 182 -9.30 -3.91 -9.76
C LEU A 182 -9.70 -2.76 -10.69
N ASP A 183 -9.04 -2.62 -11.85
CA ASP A 183 -9.46 -1.68 -12.88
C ASP A 183 -10.23 -2.33 -14.02
N VAL A 184 -11.02 -1.47 -14.66
CA VAL A 184 -11.74 -1.75 -15.90
C VAL A 184 -11.18 -0.80 -16.95
N SER A 185 -10.84 -1.35 -18.10
CA SER A 185 -10.45 -0.58 -19.28
C SER A 185 -11.70 -0.28 -20.10
N LEU A 186 -11.97 1.00 -20.33
CA LEU A 186 -13.14 1.49 -21.05
C LEU A 186 -12.75 1.99 -22.44
N MET A 187 -13.58 1.66 -23.44
CA MET A 187 -13.60 2.32 -24.74
C MET A 187 -14.85 3.18 -24.84
N LEU A 188 -14.67 4.50 -24.97
CA LEU A 188 -15.76 5.46 -25.06
C LEU A 188 -16.01 5.82 -26.53
N GLU A 189 -17.16 5.42 -27.05
CA GLU A 189 -17.58 5.71 -28.42
C GLU A 189 -18.67 6.78 -28.44
N PHE A 190 -18.41 7.87 -29.17
CA PHE A 190 -19.38 8.95 -29.33
C PHE A 190 -20.36 8.60 -30.46
N VAL A 191 -21.64 8.50 -30.13
CA VAL A 191 -22.70 8.13 -31.09
C VAL A 191 -23.35 9.37 -31.72
N GLY A 192 -23.39 10.49 -31.01
CA GLY A 192 -23.95 11.74 -31.53
C GLY A 192 -24.50 12.66 -30.46
N ALA A 193 -25.00 13.81 -30.90
CA ALA A 193 -25.65 14.80 -30.06
C ALA A 193 -27.05 15.10 -30.60
N GLU A 194 -28.00 15.31 -29.69
CA GLU A 194 -29.36 15.73 -30.02
C GLU A 194 -29.37 17.12 -30.68
N LYS A 195 -30.37 17.36 -31.54
CA LYS A 195 -30.54 18.64 -32.25
C LYS A 195 -30.64 19.79 -31.25
N GLY A 196 -29.79 20.80 -31.40
CA GLY A 196 -29.70 21.97 -30.51
C GLY A 196 -28.53 21.95 -29.54
N ILE A 197 -27.76 20.85 -29.47
CA ILE A 197 -26.50 20.79 -28.73
C ILE A 197 -25.36 21.16 -29.69
N GLU A 198 -25.03 22.44 -29.70
CA GLU A 198 -23.93 23.00 -30.48
C GLU A 198 -22.88 23.58 -29.51
N ASN A 199 -21.59 23.45 -29.83
CA ASN A 199 -20.44 23.88 -29.00
C ASN A 199 -19.95 22.91 -27.91
N TYR A 200 -19.53 21.70 -28.29
CA TYR A 200 -18.76 20.80 -27.43
C TYR A 200 -17.41 20.46 -28.05
N LYS A 201 -16.40 20.18 -27.22
CA LYS A 201 -15.10 19.70 -27.69
C LYS A 201 -15.14 18.18 -27.90
N PRO A 202 -14.65 17.66 -29.04
CA PRO A 202 -14.52 16.22 -29.24
C PRO A 202 -13.65 15.57 -28.17
N LEU A 203 -14.01 14.36 -27.75
CA LEU A 203 -13.22 13.60 -26.78
C LEU A 203 -11.93 13.09 -27.44
N GLU A 204 -10.80 13.73 -27.16
CA GLU A 204 -9.49 13.39 -27.75
C GLU A 204 -8.98 11.99 -27.36
N ARG A 205 -9.33 11.52 -26.15
CA ARG A 205 -8.89 10.23 -25.61
C ARG A 205 -10.11 9.38 -25.27
N LYS A 206 -10.38 8.40 -26.12
CA LYS A 206 -11.50 7.45 -25.99
C LYS A 206 -11.23 6.30 -25.01
N TYR A 207 -9.98 6.11 -24.60
CA TYR A 207 -9.54 5.01 -23.75
C TYR A 207 -9.35 5.50 -22.32
N VAL A 208 -10.02 4.85 -21.36
CA VAL A 208 -9.95 5.23 -19.94
C VAL A 208 -9.72 3.99 -19.08
N ARG A 209 -8.75 4.03 -18.16
CA ARG A 209 -8.62 3.03 -17.10
C ARG A 209 -9.12 3.62 -15.79
N VAL A 210 -10.01 2.91 -15.12
CA VAL A 210 -10.65 3.38 -13.89
C VAL A 210 -10.98 2.19 -12.99
N SER A 211 -11.14 2.41 -11.68
CA SER A 211 -11.58 1.36 -10.76
C SER A 211 -12.92 0.77 -11.20
N GLY A 212 -13.09 -0.55 -11.06
CA GLY A 212 -14.38 -1.21 -11.28
C GLY A 212 -15.51 -0.75 -10.36
N GLU A 213 -15.16 -0.11 -9.23
CA GLU A 213 -16.12 0.50 -8.29
C GLU A 213 -16.59 1.89 -8.74
N ALA A 214 -15.97 2.48 -9.77
CA ALA A 214 -16.50 3.70 -10.35
C ALA A 214 -17.85 3.42 -11.01
N THR A 215 -18.79 4.34 -10.82
CA THR A 215 -20.13 4.23 -11.39
C THR A 215 -20.26 4.90 -12.74
N VAL A 216 -21.34 4.60 -13.46
CA VAL A 216 -21.71 5.28 -14.72
C VAL A 216 -21.75 6.80 -14.56
N ARG A 217 -22.24 7.30 -13.42
CA ARG A 217 -22.18 8.73 -13.08
C ARG A 217 -20.77 9.31 -13.13
N HIS A 218 -19.75 8.57 -12.72
CA HIS A 218 -18.37 9.04 -12.80
C HIS A 218 -17.90 9.13 -14.26
N VAL A 219 -18.34 8.22 -15.13
CA VAL A 219 -18.08 8.25 -16.58
C VAL A 219 -18.76 9.48 -17.20
N GLU A 220 -20.04 9.73 -16.89
CA GLU A 220 -20.76 10.92 -17.34
C GLU A 220 -20.04 12.21 -16.92
N LEU A 221 -19.63 12.30 -15.65
CA LEU A 221 -18.89 13.46 -15.13
C LEU A 221 -17.54 13.64 -15.82
N PHE A 222 -16.85 12.55 -16.14
CA PHE A 222 -15.60 12.57 -16.88
C PHE A 222 -15.83 13.12 -18.30
N ILE A 223 -16.80 12.58 -19.04
CA ILE A 223 -17.15 13.03 -20.39
C ILE A 223 -17.53 14.51 -20.37
N ARG A 224 -18.41 14.91 -19.44
CA ARG A 224 -18.87 16.28 -19.28
C ARG A 224 -17.73 17.27 -19.07
N ARG A 225 -16.77 16.91 -18.22
CA ARG A 225 -15.59 17.73 -17.95
C ARG A 225 -14.63 17.76 -19.14
N LYS A 226 -14.42 16.63 -19.82
CA LYS A 226 -13.48 16.54 -20.94
C LYS A 226 -13.98 17.17 -22.24
N MET A 227 -15.29 17.13 -22.47
CA MET A 227 -15.93 17.75 -23.63
C MET A 227 -16.44 19.17 -23.38
N GLU A 228 -16.22 19.69 -22.16
CA GLU A 228 -16.60 21.05 -21.74
C GLU A 228 -18.10 21.35 -21.94
N LEU A 229 -18.96 20.38 -21.62
CA LEU A 229 -20.41 20.50 -21.87
C LEU A 229 -21.09 21.48 -20.90
N SER A 230 -22.13 22.15 -21.39
CA SER A 230 -22.98 23.04 -20.59
C SER A 230 -23.82 22.29 -19.56
N GLN A 231 -24.32 23.00 -18.54
CA GLN A 231 -25.13 22.39 -17.46
C GLN A 231 -26.48 21.84 -17.95
N ASN A 232 -26.93 22.29 -19.12
CA ASN A 232 -28.20 21.90 -19.72
C ASN A 232 -28.06 20.70 -20.65
N CYS A 233 -26.88 20.05 -20.68
CA CYS A 233 -26.60 18.89 -21.49
C CYS A 233 -26.45 17.67 -20.59
N LYS A 234 -27.23 16.62 -20.85
CA LYS A 234 -27.06 15.30 -20.24
C LYS A 234 -26.21 14.42 -21.15
N VAL A 235 -25.58 13.42 -20.53
CA VAL A 235 -24.79 12.40 -21.22
C VAL A 235 -25.48 11.08 -20.93
N ASP A 236 -26.00 10.45 -21.96
CA ASP A 236 -26.54 9.09 -21.85
C ASP A 236 -25.43 8.10 -22.20
N VAL A 237 -25.29 7.05 -21.40
CA VAL A 237 -24.27 6.01 -21.59
C VAL A 237 -24.96 4.66 -21.77
N VAL A 238 -24.57 3.95 -22.83
CA VAL A 238 -25.16 2.70 -23.27
C VAL A 238 -24.05 1.66 -23.41
N CYS A 239 -24.36 0.40 -23.07
CA CYS A 239 -23.49 -0.73 -23.37
C CYS A 239 -24.26 -1.77 -24.18
N GLY A 240 -23.85 -1.98 -25.44
CA GLY A 240 -24.66 -2.75 -26.40
C GLY A 240 -26.01 -2.07 -26.62
N GLU A 241 -27.09 -2.75 -26.23
CA GLU A 241 -28.48 -2.26 -26.36
C GLU A 241 -29.05 -1.73 -25.02
N HIS A 242 -28.25 -1.70 -23.95
CA HIS A 242 -28.74 -1.37 -22.61
C HIS A 242 -28.31 0.04 -22.19
N LEU A 243 -29.29 0.91 -21.95
CA LEU A 243 -29.07 2.19 -21.29
C LEU A 243 -28.66 1.95 -19.83
N LEU A 244 -27.52 2.52 -19.43
CA LEU A 244 -26.95 2.30 -18.11
C LEU A 244 -27.45 3.33 -17.10
N GLU A 245 -27.68 2.89 -15.87
CA GLU A 245 -28.11 3.77 -14.79
C GLU A 245 -26.91 4.37 -14.04
N GLN A 246 -27.04 5.62 -13.61
CA GLN A 246 -25.99 6.39 -12.93
C GLN A 246 -25.37 5.72 -11.69
N CYS A 247 -26.15 4.88 -11.00
CA CYS A 247 -25.76 4.18 -9.79
C CYS A 247 -24.99 2.88 -10.05
N GLN A 248 -25.06 2.31 -11.26
CA GLN A 248 -24.40 1.05 -11.58
C GLN A 248 -22.89 1.21 -11.56
N SER A 249 -22.20 0.27 -10.91
CA SER A 249 -20.73 0.20 -10.98
C SER A 249 -20.27 -0.39 -12.31
N LEU A 250 -19.09 -0.03 -12.79
CA LEU A 250 -18.53 -0.59 -14.02
C LEU A 250 -18.31 -2.11 -13.90
N ARG A 251 -18.02 -2.59 -12.69
CA ARG A 251 -17.94 -4.02 -12.39
C ARG A 251 -19.31 -4.71 -12.53
N GLU A 252 -20.39 -4.11 -12.02
CA GLU A 252 -21.75 -4.62 -12.23
C GLU A 252 -22.09 -4.67 -13.73
N VAL A 253 -21.81 -3.60 -14.47
CA VAL A 253 -22.03 -3.54 -15.92
C VAL A 253 -21.28 -4.67 -16.64
N CYS A 254 -20.00 -4.89 -16.33
CA CYS A 254 -19.23 -6.01 -16.87
C CYS A 254 -19.85 -7.37 -16.52
N ASN A 255 -20.32 -7.55 -15.28
CA ASN A 255 -20.91 -8.81 -14.84
C ASN A 255 -22.25 -9.10 -15.51
N THR A 256 -23.10 -8.08 -15.70
CA THR A 256 -24.42 -8.22 -16.31
C THR A 256 -24.34 -8.43 -17.81
N MET A 257 -23.42 -7.74 -18.50
CA MET A 257 -23.32 -7.80 -19.97
C MET A 257 -22.45 -8.97 -20.47
N GLY A 258 -21.60 -9.53 -19.61
CA GLY A 258 -20.74 -10.67 -19.93
C GLY A 258 -19.71 -10.36 -21.02
N LYS A 259 -19.25 -11.40 -21.73
CA LYS A 259 -18.16 -11.29 -22.71
C LYS A 259 -18.52 -10.48 -23.98
N ASN A 260 -19.81 -10.29 -24.25
CA ASN A 260 -20.28 -9.64 -25.48
C ASN A 260 -20.05 -8.11 -25.47
N ALA A 261 -19.92 -7.52 -24.28
CA ALA A 261 -19.63 -6.10 -24.10
C ALA A 261 -18.13 -5.77 -24.09
N LEU A 262 -17.27 -6.79 -24.19
CA LEU A 262 -15.82 -6.63 -24.17
C LEU A 262 -15.25 -6.72 -25.58
N GLN A 263 -14.57 -5.67 -26.03
CA GLN A 263 -13.75 -5.70 -27.23
C GLN A 263 -12.28 -5.63 -26.82
N ASP A 264 -11.48 -6.62 -27.22
CA ASP A 264 -10.06 -6.72 -26.87
C ASP A 264 -9.76 -6.59 -25.36
N GLY A 265 -10.69 -7.07 -24.52
CA GLY A 265 -10.61 -6.98 -23.06
C GLY A 265 -11.04 -5.63 -22.47
N MET A 266 -11.64 -4.75 -23.28
CA MET A 266 -12.16 -3.46 -22.84
C MET A 266 -13.68 -3.39 -22.88
N LEU A 267 -14.29 -2.81 -21.84
CA LEU A 267 -15.72 -2.52 -21.80
C LEU A 267 -16.05 -1.37 -22.76
N VAL A 268 -16.84 -1.67 -23.79
CA VAL A 268 -17.24 -0.69 -24.79
C VAL A 268 -18.50 0.03 -24.33
N LEU A 269 -18.38 1.34 -24.15
CA LEU A 269 -19.47 2.22 -23.73
C LEU A 269 -19.72 3.26 -24.82
N HIS A 270 -20.95 3.29 -25.29
CA HIS A 270 -21.45 4.22 -26.27
C HIS A 270 -22.08 5.38 -25.52
N PHE A 271 -21.79 6.62 -25.92
CA PHE A 271 -22.40 7.78 -25.27
C PHE A 271 -22.94 8.79 -26.27
N GLY A 272 -24.05 9.41 -25.87
CA GLY A 272 -24.74 10.45 -26.62
C GLY A 272 -25.01 11.67 -25.75
N LEU A 273 -25.15 12.83 -26.38
CA LEU A 273 -25.55 14.06 -25.71
C LEU A 273 -27.04 14.31 -25.91
N VAL A 274 -27.79 14.51 -24.83
CA VAL A 274 -29.24 14.72 -24.86
C VAL A 274 -29.63 15.94 -24.04
N LEU A 275 -30.73 16.59 -24.43
CA LEU A 275 -31.32 17.67 -23.66
C LEU A 275 -32.18 17.08 -22.52
N PRO A 276 -32.23 17.73 -21.34
CA PRO A 276 -33.14 17.33 -20.28
C PRO A 276 -34.59 17.41 -20.80
N ALA A 277 -35.34 16.32 -20.63
CA ALA A 277 -36.78 16.30 -20.88
C ALA A 277 -37.46 17.43 -20.08
N GLN A 278 -38.25 18.24 -20.78
CA GLN A 278 -39.13 19.28 -20.20
C GLN A 278 -40.28 18.67 -19.42
#